data_AF-A0A4U6QL56-F1
#
_entry.id   AF-A0A4U6QL56-F1
#
_cell.length_a   1.000
_cell.length_b   1.000
_cell.length_c   1.000
_cell.angle_alpha   90.00
_cell.angle_beta   90.00
_cell.angle_gamma   90.00
#
_symmetry.space_group_name_H-M   'P 1'
#
loop_
_entity.id
_entity.type
_entity.pdbx_description
1 polymer ?
#
loop_
_entity_poly.entity_id
_entity_poly.type
_entity_poly.pdbx_seq_one_letter_code
_entity_poly.pdbx_strand_id
1 'polypeptide(L)'
;MTSKLDTRTSAGDRARARAYARDFLPGMAGYTIVLPLVIRFGGLDGTAPSRWIWALLPLIPLAWVAFAVFRHLRRIDEYQQRQMLQGLSIGFVVAMLAALTVGLLSLAGLDLPSAGWMIFGAGMAAWLLGTLPAGRRG
;
A
#
# COMPACT_ATOMS: atom_id res chain seq x y z
N MET A 1 1.07 37.83 -18.86
CA MET A 1 2.27 37.00 -19.03
C MET A 1 2.79 36.55 -17.67
N THR A 2 2.29 35.44 -17.12
CA THR A 2 2.76 34.85 -15.84
C THR A 2 2.71 33.31 -15.92
N SER A 3 3.25 32.73 -17.00
CA SER A 3 3.13 31.30 -17.31
C SER A 3 4.48 30.60 -17.45
N LYS A 4 5.43 30.92 -16.55
CA LYS A 4 6.74 30.23 -16.50
C LYS A 4 7.23 29.86 -15.09
N LEU A 5 6.41 30.03 -14.06
CA LEU A 5 6.77 29.68 -12.67
C LEU A 5 6.14 28.36 -12.18
N ASP A 6 5.14 27.80 -12.88
CA ASP A 6 4.39 26.62 -12.42
C ASP A 6 5.00 25.25 -12.79
N THR A 7 6.09 25.21 -13.56
CA THR A 7 6.69 23.94 -14.02
C THR A 7 7.93 23.50 -13.23
N ARG A 8 8.36 24.27 -12.24
CA ARG A 8 9.42 23.84 -11.32
C ARG A 8 8.76 23.25 -10.09
N THR A 9 8.69 21.92 -10.01
CA THR A 9 8.62 21.23 -8.71
C THR A 9 9.58 21.96 -7.77
N SER A 10 9.07 22.50 -6.66
CA SER A 10 9.90 23.31 -5.79
C SER A 10 11.06 22.46 -5.27
N ALA A 11 12.23 23.06 -5.00
CA ALA A 11 13.32 22.31 -4.37
C ALA A 11 12.86 21.64 -3.06
N GLY A 12 11.87 22.24 -2.38
CA GLY A 12 11.17 21.69 -1.23
C GLY A 12 10.38 20.41 -1.54
N ASP A 13 9.65 20.35 -2.66
CA ASP A 13 8.88 19.17 -3.06
C ASP A 13 9.80 17.98 -3.34
N ARG A 14 10.92 18.22 -4.04
CA ARG A 14 11.93 17.19 -4.30
C ARG A 14 12.61 16.71 -3.03
N ALA A 15 12.82 17.59 -2.05
CA ALA A 15 13.40 17.20 -0.76
C ALA A 15 12.42 16.31 0.04
N ARG A 16 11.13 16.67 0.07
CA ARG A 16 10.06 15.90 0.73
C ARG A 16 9.83 14.53 0.06
N ALA A 17 9.81 14.47 -1.26
CA ALA A 17 9.70 13.22 -2.01
C ALA A 17 10.91 12.28 -1.76
N ARG A 18 12.13 12.84 -1.67
CA ARG A 18 13.34 12.06 -1.33
C ARG A 18 13.33 11.56 0.10
N ALA A 19 12.85 12.36 1.05
CA ALA A 19 12.68 11.92 2.43
C ALA A 19 11.66 10.77 2.53
N TYR A 20 10.54 10.87 1.80
CA TYR A 20 9.56 9.79 1.72
C TYR A 20 10.16 8.52 1.11
N ALA A 21 10.86 8.64 -0.02
CA ALA A 21 11.50 7.49 -0.65
C ALA A 21 12.52 6.83 0.29
N ARG A 22 13.31 7.61 1.06
CA ARG A 22 14.24 7.07 2.05
C ARG A 22 13.55 6.32 3.20
N ASP A 23 12.36 6.74 3.61
CA ASP A 23 11.61 6.09 4.69
C ASP A 23 10.84 4.85 4.17
N PHE A 24 10.33 4.90 2.93
CA PHE A 24 9.49 3.88 2.29
C PHE A 24 10.28 2.74 1.62
N LEU A 25 11.38 3.06 0.93
CA LEU A 25 12.17 2.08 0.17
C LEU A 25 12.74 0.94 1.02
N PRO A 26 13.27 1.16 2.24
CA PRO A 26 13.77 0.07 3.07
C PRO A 26 12.67 -0.93 3.44
N GLY A 27 11.47 -0.45 3.74
CA GLY A 27 10.31 -1.30 4.03
C GLY A 27 9.89 -2.12 2.82
N MET A 28 9.78 -1.50 1.65
CA MET A 28 9.45 -2.21 0.41
C MET A 28 10.53 -3.21 0.01
N ALA A 29 11.82 -2.85 0.08
CA ALA A 29 12.91 -3.77 -0.20
C ALA A 29 12.89 -4.96 0.76
N GLY A 30 12.66 -4.71 2.05
CA GLY A 30 12.44 -5.75 3.05
C GLY A 30 11.28 -6.66 2.69
N TYR A 31 10.12 -6.11 2.31
CA TYR A 31 8.97 -6.89 1.90
C TYR A 31 9.25 -7.75 0.66
N THR A 32 9.87 -7.17 -0.37
CA THR A 32 10.26 -7.86 -1.61
C THR A 32 11.26 -8.98 -1.38
N ILE A 33 12.10 -8.90 -0.35
CA ILE A 33 13.06 -9.97 0.01
C ILE A 33 12.41 -11.01 0.92
N VAL A 34 11.72 -10.58 1.97
CA VAL A 34 11.16 -11.46 3.00
C VAL A 34 10.05 -12.34 2.43
N LEU A 35 9.18 -11.80 1.58
CA LEU A 35 8.04 -12.56 1.04
C LEU A 35 8.49 -13.79 0.22
N PRO A 36 9.39 -13.69 -0.78
CA PRO A 36 9.92 -14.88 -1.47
C PRO A 36 10.63 -15.86 -0.55
N LEU A 37 11.38 -15.39 0.46
CA LEU A 37 12.02 -16.25 1.43
C LEU A 37 10.99 -17.07 2.23
N VAL A 38 9.92 -16.42 2.69
CA VAL A 38 8.81 -17.08 3.40
C VAL A 38 8.13 -18.11 2.51
N ILE A 39 7.83 -17.76 1.26
CA ILE A 39 7.18 -18.69 0.31
C ILE A 39 8.10 -19.90 0.04
N ARG A 40 9.41 -19.67 -0.12
CA ARG A 40 10.36 -20.72 -0.52
C ARG A 40 10.82 -21.62 0.63
N PHE A 41 10.93 -21.08 1.85
CA PHE A 41 11.54 -21.75 3.01
C PHE A 41 10.62 -21.88 4.22
N GLY A 42 9.48 -21.19 4.24
CA GLY A 42 8.60 -21.12 5.41
C GLY A 42 7.76 -22.36 5.65
N GLY A 43 7.71 -23.31 4.70
CA GLY A 43 6.95 -24.57 4.83
C GLY A 43 5.48 -24.33 5.20
N LEU A 44 4.84 -23.38 4.51
CA LEU A 44 3.51 -22.88 4.85
C LEU A 44 2.40 -23.95 4.76
N ASP A 45 2.66 -25.01 4.00
CA ASP A 45 1.84 -26.21 3.80
C ASP A 45 2.11 -27.31 4.85
N GLY A 46 3.21 -27.23 5.60
CA GLY A 46 3.58 -28.21 6.62
C GLY A 46 2.73 -28.12 7.89
N THR A 47 2.88 -29.08 8.81
CA THR A 47 2.15 -29.12 10.10
C THR A 47 2.88 -28.45 11.25
N ALA A 48 4.16 -28.10 11.06
CA ALA A 48 4.99 -27.51 12.10
C ALA A 48 4.44 -26.15 12.56
N PRO A 49 4.35 -25.86 13.87
CA PRO A 49 3.85 -24.57 14.37
C PRO A 49 4.64 -23.35 13.90
N SER A 50 5.92 -23.54 13.55
CA SER A 50 6.82 -22.50 13.02
C SER A 50 6.31 -21.88 11.71
N ARG A 51 5.44 -22.56 10.95
CA ARG A 51 4.81 -22.03 9.74
C ARG A 51 4.05 -20.72 9.99
N TRP A 52 3.47 -20.54 11.17
CA TRP A 52 2.73 -19.33 11.54
C TRP A 52 3.67 -18.13 11.75
N ILE A 53 4.85 -18.38 12.31
CA ILE A 53 5.88 -17.35 12.47
C ILE A 53 6.36 -16.89 11.09
N TRP A 54 6.63 -17.84 10.18
CA TRP A 54 6.98 -17.53 8.80
C TRP A 54 5.87 -16.79 8.07
N ALA A 55 4.61 -17.20 8.21
CA ALA A 55 3.47 -16.56 7.56
C ALA A 55 3.29 -15.08 7.98
N LEU A 56 3.64 -14.73 9.21
CA LEU A 56 3.53 -13.36 9.73
C LEU A 56 4.77 -12.50 9.45
N LEU A 57 5.90 -13.09 9.11
CA LEU A 57 7.15 -12.38 8.90
C LEU A 57 7.07 -11.25 7.85
N PRO A 58 6.36 -11.39 6.71
CA PRO A 58 6.19 -10.30 5.75
C PRO A 58 5.43 -9.09 6.30
N LEU A 59 4.69 -9.23 7.40
CA LEU A 59 3.98 -8.12 8.03
C LEU A 59 4.93 -7.13 8.71
N ILE A 60 6.13 -7.55 9.12
CA ILE A 60 7.13 -6.67 9.74
C ILE A 60 7.56 -5.54 8.77
N PRO A 61 8.07 -5.84 7.56
CA PRO A 61 8.40 -4.79 6.61
C PRO A 61 7.16 -4.01 6.15
N LEU A 62 5.98 -4.63 6.09
CA LEU A 62 4.73 -3.93 5.75
C LEU A 62 4.31 -2.93 6.84
N ALA A 63 4.49 -3.27 8.11
CA ALA A 63 4.26 -2.36 9.23
C ALA A 63 5.25 -1.17 9.21
N TRP A 64 6.49 -1.42 8.80
CA TRP A 64 7.45 -0.35 8.55
C TRP A 64 6.97 0.60 7.45
N VAL A 65 6.46 0.06 6.33
CA VAL A 65 5.87 0.87 5.25
C VAL A 65 4.71 1.72 5.77
N ALA A 66 3.81 1.15 6.56
CA ALA A 66 2.71 1.90 7.17
C ALA A 66 3.21 3.02 8.09
N PHE A 67 4.24 2.77 8.89
CA PHE A 67 4.88 3.78 9.74
C PHE A 67 5.54 4.90 8.91
N ALA A 68 6.22 4.56 7.82
CA ALA A 68 6.81 5.53 6.90
C ALA A 68 5.74 6.42 6.25
N VAL A 69 4.63 5.84 5.81
CA VAL A 69 3.45 6.55 5.29
C VAL A 69 2.89 7.51 6.35
N PHE A 70 2.68 7.03 7.58
CA PHE A 70 2.18 7.86 8.68
C PHE A 70 3.12 9.04 9.01
N ARG A 71 4.43 8.79 9.04
CA ARG A 71 5.44 9.83 9.26
C ARG A 71 5.47 10.83 8.11
N HIS A 72 5.22 10.38 6.88
CA HIS A 72 5.14 11.26 5.72
C HIS A 72 3.90 12.16 5.75
N LEU A 73 2.73 11.61 6.09
CA LEU A 73 1.49 12.37 6.26
C LEU A 73 1.65 13.56 7.23
N ARG A 74 2.49 13.42 8.27
CA ARG A 74 2.78 14.48 9.24
C ARG A 74 3.77 15.56 8.75
N ARG A 75 4.41 15.36 7.60
CA ARG A 75 5.50 16.22 7.07
C ARG A 75 5.11 16.97 5.80
N ILE A 76 4.05 16.54 5.12
CA ILE A 76 3.54 17.14 3.89
C ILE A 76 2.58 18.29 4.20
N ASP A 77 2.29 19.12 3.20
CA ASP A 77 1.28 20.17 3.33
C ASP A 77 -0.15 19.61 3.32
N GLU A 78 -1.12 20.47 3.67
CA GLU A 78 -2.53 20.07 3.76
C GLU A 78 -3.11 19.56 2.43
N TYR A 79 -2.65 20.10 1.30
CA TYR A 79 -3.15 19.68 -0.01
C TYR A 79 -2.69 18.26 -0.33
N GLN A 80 -1.39 17.99 -0.18
CA GLN A 80 -0.81 16.65 -0.35
C GLN A 80 -1.41 15.65 0.66
N GLN A 81 -1.64 16.07 1.90
CA GLN A 81 -2.27 15.23 2.92
C GLN A 81 -3.70 14.85 2.52
N ARG A 82 -4.51 15.82 2.06
CA ARG A 82 -5.88 15.55 1.58
C ARG A 82 -5.88 14.60 0.40
N GLN A 83 -5.00 14.82 -0.58
CA GLN A 83 -4.87 13.94 -1.75
C GLN A 83 -4.52 12.49 -1.33
N MET A 84 -3.56 12.34 -0.42
CA MET A 84 -3.15 11.02 0.05
C MET A 84 -4.24 10.32 0.86
N LEU A 85 -4.96 11.06 1.71
CA LEU A 85 -6.10 10.54 2.47
C LEU A 85 -7.27 10.16 1.57
N GLN A 86 -7.59 10.94 0.54
CA GLN A 86 -8.61 10.60 -0.46
C GLN A 86 -8.26 9.28 -1.16
N GLY A 87 -7.01 9.13 -1.59
CA GLY A 87 -6.54 7.87 -2.15
C GLY A 87 -6.71 6.70 -1.16
N LEU A 88 -6.28 6.88 0.10
CA LEU A 88 -6.43 5.85 1.14
C LEU A 88 -7.90 5.48 1.37
N SER A 89 -8.81 6.46 1.39
CA SER A 89 -10.25 6.22 1.52
C SER A 89 -10.80 5.41 0.34
N ILE A 90 -10.40 5.73 -0.89
CA ILE A 90 -10.80 4.97 -2.08
C ILE A 90 -10.28 3.53 -2.00
N GLY A 91 -8.99 3.36 -1.68
CA GLY A 91 -8.38 2.04 -1.49
C GLY A 91 -9.07 1.21 -0.42
N PHE A 92 -9.41 1.84 0.72
CA PHE A 92 -10.15 1.21 1.81
C PHE A 92 -11.54 0.74 1.37
N VAL A 93 -12.33 1.59 0.70
CA VAL A 93 -13.67 1.23 0.22
C VAL A 93 -13.60 0.06 -0.76
N VAL A 94 -12.65 0.09 -1.70
CA VAL A 94 -12.47 -1.01 -2.66
C VAL A 94 -12.07 -2.31 -1.98
N ALA A 95 -11.12 -2.27 -1.03
CA ALA A 95 -10.72 -3.44 -0.27
C ALA A 95 -11.88 -4.01 0.56
N MET A 96 -12.67 -3.14 1.19
CA MET A 96 -13.81 -3.56 2.02
C MET A 96 -14.93 -4.20 1.19
N LEU A 97 -15.24 -3.62 0.03
CA LEU A 97 -16.19 -4.22 -0.92
C LEU A 97 -15.68 -5.56 -1.44
N ALA A 98 -14.42 -5.65 -1.84
CA ALA A 98 -13.82 -6.91 -2.29
C ALA A 98 -13.85 -7.98 -1.19
N ALA A 99 -13.54 -7.61 0.06
CA ALA A 99 -13.59 -8.52 1.21
C ALA A 99 -15.02 -9.01 1.49
N LEU A 100 -16.01 -8.12 1.45
CA LEU A 100 -17.42 -8.50 1.60
C LEU A 100 -17.88 -9.42 0.48
N THR A 101 -17.53 -9.11 -0.77
CA THR A 101 -17.85 -9.97 -1.92
C THR A 101 -17.26 -11.37 -1.76
N VAL A 102 -15.96 -11.47 -1.45
CA VAL A 102 -15.31 -12.76 -1.19
C VAL A 102 -15.98 -13.50 -0.04
N GLY A 103 -16.26 -12.82 1.08
CA GLY A 103 -16.90 -13.45 2.24
C GLY A 103 -18.30 -14.00 1.92
N LEU A 104 -19.12 -13.25 1.18
CA LEU A 104 -20.44 -13.70 0.74
C LEU A 104 -20.35 -14.87 -0.24
N LEU A 105 -19.40 -14.83 -1.17
CA LEU A 105 -19.17 -15.93 -2.12
C LEU A 105 -18.70 -17.20 -1.41
N SER A 106 -17.83 -17.07 -0.39
CA SER A 106 -17.42 -18.21 0.44
C SER A 106 -18.59 -18.82 1.23
N LEU A 107 -19.51 -17.99 1.75
CA LEU A 107 -20.75 -18.49 2.37
C LEU A 107 -21.66 -19.23 1.38
N ALA A 108 -21.64 -18.83 0.10
CA ALA A 108 -22.34 -19.52 -0.98
C ALA A 108 -21.61 -20.78 -1.49
N GLY A 109 -20.47 -21.14 -0.91
CA GLY A 109 -19.70 -22.34 -1.26
C GLY A 109 -18.63 -22.15 -2.33
N LEU A 110 -18.35 -20.91 -2.77
CA LEU A 110 -17.25 -20.64 -3.69
C LEU A 110 -15.92 -20.55 -2.93
N ASP A 111 -15.04 -21.50 -3.17
CA ASP A 111 -13.66 -21.45 -2.69
C ASP A 111 -12.79 -20.62 -3.65
N LEU A 112 -12.19 -19.55 -3.13
CA LEU A 112 -11.24 -18.70 -3.85
C LEU A 112 -9.87 -18.80 -3.18
N PRO A 113 -9.03 -19.75 -3.61
CA PRO A 113 -7.64 -19.80 -3.19
C PRO A 113 -7.01 -18.44 -3.47
N SER A 114 -6.27 -17.89 -2.50
CA SER A 114 -5.59 -16.59 -2.58
C SER A 114 -6.48 -15.34 -2.57
N ALA A 115 -7.76 -15.43 -2.21
CA ALA A 115 -8.65 -14.26 -2.15
C ALA A 115 -8.09 -13.09 -1.33
N GLY A 116 -7.34 -13.36 -0.25
CA GLY A 116 -6.65 -12.33 0.53
C GLY A 116 -5.66 -11.49 -0.30
N TRP A 117 -4.93 -12.10 -1.23
CA TRP A 117 -4.03 -11.40 -2.16
C TRP A 117 -4.80 -10.55 -3.17
N MET A 118 -5.95 -11.04 -3.65
CA MET A 118 -6.81 -10.30 -4.57
C MET A 118 -7.37 -9.04 -3.90
N ILE A 119 -7.87 -9.17 -2.67
CA ILE A 119 -8.39 -8.05 -1.86
C ILE A 119 -7.28 -7.02 -1.61
N PHE A 120 -6.11 -7.48 -1.16
CA PHE A 120 -4.96 -6.62 -0.90
C PHE A 120 -4.52 -5.88 -2.18
N GLY A 121 -4.39 -6.59 -3.30
CA GLY A 121 -4.02 -6.01 -4.59
C GLY A 121 -5.03 -4.98 -5.09
N ALA A 122 -6.33 -5.27 -4.98
CA ALA A 122 -7.40 -4.36 -5.38
C ALA A 122 -7.37 -3.06 -4.55
N GLY A 123 -7.23 -3.17 -3.22
CA GLY A 123 -7.11 -2.01 -2.34
C GLY A 123 -5.87 -1.16 -2.63
N MET A 124 -4.72 -1.81 -2.83
CA MET A 124 -3.47 -1.11 -3.17
C MET A 124 -3.53 -0.40 -4.52
N ALA A 125 -4.08 -1.05 -5.54
CA ALA A 125 -4.26 -0.45 -6.86
C ALA A 125 -5.20 0.76 -6.80
N ALA A 126 -6.33 0.62 -6.11
CA ALA A 126 -7.30 1.70 -5.93
C ALA A 126 -6.72 2.87 -5.13
N TRP A 127 -5.90 2.59 -4.11
CA TRP A 127 -5.17 3.63 -3.38
C TRP A 127 -4.22 4.40 -4.31
N LEU A 128 -3.37 3.70 -5.07
CA LEU A 128 -2.41 4.34 -5.98
C LEU A 128 -3.13 5.19 -7.02
N LEU A 129 -4.20 4.68 -7.63
CA LEU A 129 -5.02 5.41 -8.60
C LEU A 129 -5.67 6.65 -7.96
N GLY A 130 -6.19 6.53 -6.73
CA GLY A 130 -6.82 7.62 -6.00
C GLY A 130 -5.84 8.73 -5.57
N THR A 131 -4.54 8.42 -5.44
CA THR A 131 -3.51 9.44 -5.17
C THR A 131 -3.07 10.21 -6.40
N LEU A 132 -3.40 9.74 -7.61
CA LEU A 132 -3.04 10.46 -8.84
C LEU A 132 -3.74 11.82 -8.86
N PRO A 133 -3.03 12.90 -9.23
CA PRO A 133 -3.67 14.19 -9.42
C PRO A 133 -4.81 14.02 -10.42
N ALA A 134 -6.04 14.30 -9.99
CA ALA A 134 -7.15 14.40 -10.92
C ALA A 134 -6.79 15.52 -11.89
N GLY A 135 -6.28 15.16 -13.07
CA GLY A 135 -5.92 16.13 -14.10
C GLY A 135 -7.12 17.03 -14.28
N ARG A 136 -6.92 18.33 -13.98
CA ARG A 136 -7.91 19.41 -13.99
C ARG A 136 -8.99 19.14 -15.04
N ARG A 137 -10.12 18.59 -14.60
CA ARG A 137 -11.36 18.67 -15.38
C ARG A 137 -11.90 20.05 -15.04
N GLY A 138 -11.81 20.93 -16.05
CA GLY A 138 -12.10 22.36 -15.96
C GLY A 138 -13.53 22.67 -15.59
#